data_AF-A0A1N6GAH8-F1
#
_entry.id   AF-A0A1N6GAH8-F1
#
_cell.length_a   1.000
_cell.length_b   1.000
_cell.length_c   1.000
_cell.angle_alpha   90.00
_cell.angle_beta   90.00
_cell.angle_gamma   90.00
#
_symmetry.space_group_name_H-M   'P 1'
#
loop_
_entity.id
_entity.type
_entity.pdbx_description
1 polymer ?
#
loop_
_entity_poly.entity_id
_entity_poly.type
_entity_poly.pdbx_seq_one_letter_code
_entity_poly.pdbx_strand_id
1 'polypeptide(L)'
;MTTIKKKSYPIAIIFLVSLGIFVGLQFFNESLKGESVTKPIEAPREVISILENSCFNCHSNQQNLSWYDKIAPISWAVNKDVKRAKEVLNFSEWNYSAGEHQGKMYAILNMMQSGKMPLPEYTILHPSAKITQKDIEVIRIYTLSLSSISSNKKVEKEISKSVETKKSNDTPISPNGIKYTDEYKNWKVISMSTLFDHSIRVIYGNDIAVKAIENEDFHPWPDGSVVVKSVWKQEKLADGEIRAGEFVNAQFMVKDSKKYTDTEGWGFAKFSGNDLHPTGKTASFAKESCIACHRQLAEKTGCLFDVPMKLNTEKLLKTLQK
;
A
#
# COMPACT_ATOMS: atom_id res chain seq x y z
N MET A 1 -3.76 46.69 -60.91
CA MET A 1 -3.64 45.32 -60.33
C MET A 1 -3.64 45.45 -58.81
N THR A 2 -4.77 45.18 -58.15
CA THR A 2 -4.89 45.18 -56.68
C THR A 2 -4.90 43.74 -56.19
N THR A 3 -3.76 43.30 -55.65
CA THR A 3 -3.62 41.99 -55.02
C THR A 3 -4.34 41.98 -53.67
N ILE A 4 -5.51 41.36 -53.60
CA ILE A 4 -6.26 41.12 -52.35
C ILE A 4 -5.47 40.10 -51.54
N LYS A 5 -4.80 40.54 -50.46
CA LYS A 5 -4.18 39.66 -49.46
C LYS A 5 -5.27 38.81 -48.79
N LYS A 6 -5.30 37.50 -49.09
CA LYS A 6 -6.11 36.50 -48.36
C LYS A 6 -5.73 36.54 -46.88
N LYS A 7 -6.59 37.14 -46.04
CA LYS A 7 -6.38 37.26 -44.59
C LYS A 7 -6.33 35.86 -43.95
N SER A 8 -5.47 35.71 -42.96
CA SER A 8 -5.18 34.48 -42.20
C SER A 8 -6.31 34.03 -41.26
N TYR A 9 -7.50 33.76 -41.79
CA TYR A 9 -8.66 33.25 -41.05
C TYR A 9 -8.59 31.81 -40.47
N PRO A 10 -7.74 30.86 -40.94
CA PRO A 10 -7.81 29.50 -40.42
C PRO A 10 -7.35 29.40 -38.96
N ILE A 11 -6.40 30.24 -38.52
CA ILE A 11 -5.89 30.24 -37.15
C ILE A 11 -6.96 30.74 -36.16
N ALA A 12 -7.71 31.77 -36.53
CA ALA A 12 -8.79 32.32 -35.69
C ALA A 12 -9.95 31.32 -35.54
N ILE A 13 -10.28 30.58 -36.60
CA ILE A 13 -11.33 29.54 -36.57
C ILE A 13 -10.88 28.38 -35.66
N ILE A 14 -9.64 27.91 -35.77
CA ILE A 14 -9.10 26.85 -34.90
C ILE A 14 -9.12 27.29 -33.44
N PHE A 15 -8.73 28.53 -33.14
CA PHE A 15 -8.77 29.07 -31.79
C PHE A 15 -10.19 29.08 -31.21
N LEU A 16 -11.17 29.59 -31.97
CA LEU A 16 -12.58 29.64 -31.53
C LEU A 16 -13.17 28.24 -31.31
N VAL A 17 -12.85 27.28 -32.19
CA VAL A 17 -13.26 25.88 -32.02
C VAL A 17 -12.64 25.29 -30.75
N SER A 18 -11.34 25.50 -30.52
CA SER A 18 -10.65 25.00 -29.32
C SER A 18 -11.21 25.60 -28.03
N LEU A 19 -11.55 26.90 -28.05
CA LEU A 19 -12.16 27.59 -26.93
C LEU A 19 -13.57 27.07 -26.67
N GLY A 20 -14.36 26.84 -27.73
CA GLY A 20 -15.69 26.25 -27.65
C GLY A 20 -15.67 24.85 -27.04
N ILE A 21 -14.71 24.01 -27.45
CA ILE A 21 -14.49 22.69 -26.85
C ILE A 21 -14.10 22.82 -25.37
N PHE A 22 -13.15 23.69 -25.04
CA PHE A 22 -12.71 23.89 -23.66
C PHE A 22 -13.84 24.33 -22.74
N VAL A 23 -14.66 25.30 -23.17
CA VAL A 23 -15.85 25.76 -22.44
C VAL A 23 -16.88 24.63 -22.31
N GLY A 24 -17.11 23.88 -23.39
CA GLY A 24 -17.97 22.69 -23.38
C GLY A 24 -17.54 21.65 -22.34
N LEU A 25 -16.23 21.38 -22.23
CA LEU A 25 -15.68 20.44 -21.24
C LEU A 25 -15.92 20.89 -19.80
N GLN A 26 -15.94 22.20 -19.52
CA GLN A 26 -16.20 22.70 -18.16
C GLN A 26 -17.62 22.41 -17.67
N PHE A 27 -18.60 22.24 -18.55
CA PHE A 27 -19.96 21.85 -18.13
C PHE A 27 -20.04 20.44 -17.55
N PHE A 28 -19.08 19.57 -17.87
CA PHE A 28 -18.96 18.21 -17.32
C PHE A 28 -17.93 18.14 -16.17
N ASN A 29 -17.53 19.29 -15.64
CA ASN A 29 -16.56 19.37 -14.56
C ASN A 29 -17.28 19.36 -13.20
N GLU A 30 -17.18 18.25 -12.49
CA GLU A 30 -17.65 18.17 -11.10
C GLU A 30 -16.54 18.59 -10.15
N SER A 31 -16.81 19.61 -9.32
CA SER A 31 -15.89 19.94 -8.22
C SER A 31 -16.02 18.91 -7.11
N LEU A 32 -14.89 18.52 -6.52
CA LEU A 32 -14.89 17.78 -5.25
C LEU A 32 -15.58 18.64 -4.19
N LYS A 33 -16.64 18.11 -3.59
CA LYS A 33 -17.29 18.74 -2.45
C LYS A 33 -16.49 18.35 -1.21
N GLY A 34 -16.03 19.33 -0.45
CA GLY A 34 -15.40 19.08 0.85
C GLY A 34 -16.40 18.41 1.78
N GLU A 35 -16.05 17.22 2.28
CA GLU A 35 -16.84 16.51 3.29
C GLU A 35 -16.42 17.00 4.70
N SER A 36 -17.24 16.72 5.72
CA SER A 36 -16.91 17.08 7.09
C SER A 36 -15.73 16.26 7.62
N VAL A 37 -14.96 16.86 8.53
CA VAL A 37 -13.93 16.14 9.30
C VAL A 37 -14.63 15.43 10.45
N THR A 38 -14.59 14.11 10.46
CA THR A 38 -15.21 13.30 11.52
C THR A 38 -14.28 13.13 12.70
N LYS A 39 -13.01 12.76 12.43
CA LYS A 39 -11.97 12.59 13.44
C LYS A 39 -10.60 12.85 12.82
N PRO A 40 -9.89 13.94 13.18
CA PRO A 40 -8.57 14.21 12.66
C PRO A 40 -7.53 13.23 13.24
N ILE A 41 -6.42 13.05 12.54
CA ILE A 41 -5.24 12.36 13.08
C ILE A 41 -4.68 13.11 14.30
N GLU A 42 -4.34 12.36 15.35
CA GLU A 42 -3.65 12.87 16.53
C GLU A 42 -2.16 12.57 16.42
N ALA A 43 -1.33 13.60 16.20
CA ALA A 43 0.13 13.49 16.12
C ALA A 43 0.80 14.80 16.57
N PRO A 44 2.12 14.79 16.87
CA PRO A 44 2.86 16.02 17.16
C PRO A 44 2.72 17.06 16.05
N ARG A 45 2.76 18.35 16.40
CA ARG A 45 2.56 19.46 15.44
C ARG A 45 3.48 19.39 14.22
N GLU A 46 4.72 18.97 14.42
CA GLU A 46 5.71 18.82 13.34
C GLU A 46 5.28 17.75 12.33
N VAL A 47 4.73 16.63 12.81
CA VAL A 47 4.18 15.55 11.97
C VAL A 47 2.96 16.06 11.20
N ILE A 48 2.05 16.76 11.88
CA ILE A 48 0.84 17.31 11.24
C ILE A 48 1.20 18.29 10.13
N SER A 49 2.15 19.21 10.36
CA SER A 49 2.60 20.18 9.36
C SER A 49 3.13 19.50 8.08
N ILE A 50 3.88 18.41 8.21
CA ILE A 50 4.39 17.64 7.06
C ILE A 50 3.23 17.02 6.28
N LEU A 51 2.29 16.39 6.99
CA LEU A 51 1.13 15.73 6.39
C LEU A 51 0.17 16.73 5.73
N GLU A 52 -0.03 17.91 6.32
CA GLU A 52 -0.83 19.01 5.76
C GLU A 52 -0.25 19.46 4.41
N ASN A 53 1.05 19.71 4.36
CA ASN A 53 1.71 20.22 3.16
C ASN A 53 1.80 19.19 2.03
N SER A 54 2.01 17.90 2.37
CA SER A 54 2.36 16.88 1.38
C SER A 54 1.26 15.86 1.09
N CYS A 55 0.28 15.69 2.00
CA CYS A 55 -0.66 14.56 1.95
C CYS A 55 -2.13 14.97 2.01
N PHE A 56 -2.51 15.98 2.80
CA PHE A 56 -3.92 16.28 3.10
C PHE A 56 -4.73 16.67 1.87
N ASN A 57 -4.12 17.31 0.87
CA ASN A 57 -4.80 17.68 -0.37
C ASN A 57 -5.44 16.48 -1.11
N CYS A 58 -4.87 15.28 -0.96
CA CYS A 58 -5.39 14.06 -1.58
C CYS A 58 -6.01 13.08 -0.57
N HIS A 59 -5.49 13.04 0.66
CA HIS A 59 -5.86 12.08 1.69
C HIS A 59 -6.75 12.67 2.79
N SER A 60 -7.50 13.75 2.53
CA SER A 60 -8.37 14.38 3.53
C SER A 60 -9.69 14.82 2.91
N ASN A 61 -10.74 14.97 3.74
CA ASN A 61 -12.05 15.47 3.33
C ASN A 61 -12.02 16.97 3.00
N GLN A 62 -11.08 17.70 3.61
CA GLN A 62 -10.83 19.11 3.30
C GLN A 62 -9.59 19.23 2.44
N GLN A 63 -9.78 19.70 1.21
CA GLN A 63 -8.74 19.73 0.19
C GLN A 63 -8.46 21.17 -0.20
N ASN A 64 -7.19 21.57 -0.18
CA ASN A 64 -6.78 22.88 -0.66
C ASN A 64 -6.17 22.76 -2.05
N LEU A 65 -6.98 22.31 -3.02
CA LEU A 65 -6.54 22.17 -4.41
C LEU A 65 -6.30 23.53 -5.07
N SER A 66 -5.26 23.61 -5.90
CA SER A 66 -4.97 24.81 -6.68
C SER A 66 -6.09 25.08 -7.69
N TRP A 67 -6.24 26.33 -8.11
CA TRP A 67 -7.33 26.72 -9.02
C TRP A 67 -7.29 25.94 -10.36
N TYR A 68 -6.10 25.61 -10.86
CA TYR A 68 -5.92 24.88 -12.12
C TYR A 68 -6.22 23.38 -11.99
N ASP A 69 -6.10 22.80 -10.80
CA ASP A 69 -6.51 21.41 -10.53
C ASP A 69 -8.03 21.26 -10.64
N LYS A 70 -8.78 22.37 -10.57
CA LYS A 70 -10.24 22.40 -10.64
C LYS A 70 -10.77 22.61 -12.06
N ILE A 71 -9.91 22.59 -13.09
CA ILE A 71 -10.29 22.84 -14.49
C ILE A 71 -10.29 21.53 -15.29
N ALA A 72 -11.35 21.25 -16.03
CA ALA A 72 -11.40 20.07 -16.90
C ALA A 72 -10.43 20.22 -18.10
N PRO A 73 -9.80 19.12 -18.56
CA PRO A 73 -9.96 17.73 -18.09
C PRO A 73 -9.04 17.34 -16.92
N ILE A 74 -8.19 18.25 -16.43
CA ILE A 74 -7.21 17.97 -15.36
C ILE A 74 -7.94 17.58 -14.07
N SER A 75 -9.02 18.28 -13.74
CA SER A 75 -9.85 17.98 -12.57
C SER A 75 -10.39 16.56 -12.54
N TRP A 76 -10.69 15.94 -13.68
CA TRP A 76 -11.16 14.56 -13.69
C TRP A 76 -10.08 13.57 -13.23
N ALA A 77 -8.83 13.79 -13.64
CA ALA A 77 -7.71 12.99 -13.19
C ALA A 77 -7.44 13.22 -11.70
N VAL A 78 -7.42 14.48 -11.25
CA VAL A 78 -7.25 14.84 -9.84
C VAL A 78 -8.36 14.22 -8.98
N ASN A 79 -9.62 14.34 -9.38
CA ASN A 79 -10.76 13.79 -8.64
C ASN A 79 -10.67 12.27 -8.52
N LYS A 80 -10.27 11.60 -9.60
CA LYS A 80 -10.05 10.15 -9.61
C LYS A 80 -8.94 9.75 -8.65
N ASP A 81 -7.83 10.48 -8.66
CA ASP A 81 -6.68 10.19 -7.80
C ASP A 81 -6.97 10.48 -6.33
N VAL A 82 -7.66 11.57 -6.01
CA VAL A 82 -8.15 11.88 -4.66
C VAL A 82 -9.06 10.77 -4.16
N LYS A 83 -10.07 10.38 -4.96
CA LYS A 83 -11.03 9.34 -4.55
C LYS A 83 -10.29 8.04 -4.21
N ARG A 84 -9.37 7.64 -5.07
CA ARG A 84 -8.50 6.48 -4.87
C ARG A 84 -7.60 6.64 -3.62
N ALA A 85 -7.04 7.82 -3.39
CA ALA A 85 -6.18 8.11 -2.24
C ALA A 85 -6.94 7.96 -0.90
N LYS A 86 -8.15 8.53 -0.83
CA LYS A 86 -9.04 8.44 0.35
C LYS A 86 -9.47 7.01 0.67
N GLU A 87 -9.61 6.14 -0.35
CA GLU A 87 -9.92 4.71 -0.14
C GLU A 87 -8.80 3.96 0.61
N VAL A 88 -7.55 4.42 0.53
CA VAL A 88 -6.42 3.81 1.26
C VAL A 88 -6.20 4.46 2.62
N LEU A 89 -6.27 5.79 2.65
CA LEU A 89 -5.96 6.57 3.83
C LEU A 89 -6.70 7.91 3.79
N ASN A 90 -7.43 8.20 4.87
CA ASN A 90 -8.13 9.46 5.06
C ASN A 90 -7.82 10.07 6.43
N PHE A 91 -7.09 11.20 6.45
CA PHE A 91 -6.70 11.94 7.65
C PHE A 91 -7.86 12.65 8.34
N SER A 92 -9.00 12.79 7.67
CA SER A 92 -10.24 13.34 8.25
C SER A 92 -11.11 12.29 8.97
N GLU A 93 -10.80 11.01 8.82
CA GLU A 93 -11.57 9.87 9.34
C GLU A 93 -10.67 8.90 10.11
N TRP A 94 -9.88 9.44 11.04
CA TRP A 94 -8.83 8.73 11.79
C TRP A 94 -9.38 7.89 12.96
N ASN A 95 -10.29 6.97 12.66
CA ASN A 95 -10.90 6.07 13.65
C ASN A 95 -10.19 4.71 13.72
N TYR A 96 -8.91 4.71 14.10
CA TYR A 96 -8.07 3.52 14.15
C TYR A 96 -7.68 3.14 15.57
N SER A 97 -7.57 1.84 15.84
CA SER A 97 -6.92 1.33 17.06
C SER A 97 -5.44 1.68 17.09
N ALA A 98 -4.79 1.57 18.26
CA ALA A 98 -3.37 1.88 18.39
C ALA A 98 -2.48 1.09 17.41
N GLY A 99 -2.77 -0.21 17.20
CA GLY A 99 -2.03 -1.04 16.26
C GLY A 99 -2.26 -0.66 14.79
N GLU A 100 -3.49 -0.27 14.43
CA GLU A 100 -3.80 0.20 13.07
C GLU A 100 -3.20 1.58 12.80
N HIS A 101 -3.21 2.47 13.79
CA HIS A 101 -2.55 3.77 13.72
C HIS A 101 -1.05 3.59 13.48
N GLN A 102 -0.39 2.76 14.28
CA GLN A 102 1.02 2.40 14.07
C GLN A 102 1.24 1.84 12.66
N GLY A 103 0.44 0.85 12.24
CA GLY A 103 0.55 0.25 10.91
C GLY A 103 0.42 1.25 9.76
N LYS A 104 -0.50 2.22 9.88
CA LYS A 104 -0.69 3.30 8.90
C LYS A 104 0.48 4.27 8.88
N MET A 105 1.04 4.61 10.04
CA MET A 105 2.25 5.45 10.09
C MET A 105 3.45 4.75 9.43
N TYR A 106 3.63 3.44 9.64
CA TYR A 106 4.62 2.66 8.90
C TYR A 106 4.36 2.66 7.39
N ALA A 107 3.11 2.54 6.96
CA ALA A 107 2.76 2.61 5.54
C ALA A 107 3.11 3.98 4.94
N ILE A 108 2.76 5.09 5.63
CA ILE A 108 3.12 6.46 5.21
C ILE A 108 4.64 6.57 5.06
N LEU A 109 5.40 6.19 6.08
CA LEU A 109 6.86 6.25 6.07
C LEU A 109 7.47 5.45 4.92
N ASN A 110 6.99 4.23 4.67
CA ASN A 110 7.45 3.39 3.55
C ASN A 110 7.21 4.07 2.19
N MET A 111 6.04 4.68 2.01
CA MET A 111 5.68 5.35 0.75
C MET A 111 6.52 6.61 0.53
N MET A 112 6.84 7.35 1.60
CA MET A 112 7.75 8.50 1.55
C MET A 112 9.17 8.06 1.20
N GLN A 113 9.71 7.05 1.90
CA GLN A 113 11.09 6.57 1.69
C GLN A 113 11.31 5.96 0.31
N SER A 114 10.31 5.25 -0.22
CA SER A 114 10.39 4.68 -1.57
C SER A 114 10.19 5.71 -2.68
N GLY A 115 9.92 6.99 -2.34
CA GLY A 115 9.65 8.05 -3.31
C GLY A 115 8.37 7.83 -4.11
N LYS A 116 7.50 6.92 -3.66
CA LYS A 116 6.21 6.62 -4.32
C LYS A 116 5.14 7.65 -3.96
N MET A 117 5.31 8.36 -2.84
CA MET A 117 4.43 9.46 -2.43
C MET A 117 5.23 10.71 -2.05
N PRO A 118 4.76 11.90 -2.44
CA PRO A 118 3.63 12.13 -3.35
C PRO A 118 3.96 11.64 -4.78
N LEU A 119 2.94 11.52 -5.64
CA LEU A 119 3.17 11.10 -7.03
C LEU A 119 4.21 12.02 -7.69
N PRO A 120 5.26 11.48 -8.34
CA PRO A 120 6.30 12.31 -8.95
C PRO A 120 5.74 13.36 -9.91
N GLU A 121 4.76 12.99 -10.73
CA GLU A 121 4.08 13.88 -11.69
C GLU A 121 3.33 15.02 -10.98
N TYR A 122 2.76 14.76 -9.82
CA TYR A 122 2.09 15.78 -9.01
C TYR A 122 3.10 16.82 -8.49
N THR A 123 4.26 16.38 -8.00
CA THR A 123 5.29 17.29 -7.47
C THR A 123 5.94 18.21 -8.51
N ILE A 124 5.80 17.92 -9.81
CA ILE A 124 6.26 18.80 -10.89
C ILE A 124 5.44 20.10 -10.89
N LEU A 125 4.13 20.00 -10.69
CA LEU A 125 3.21 21.15 -10.65
C LEU A 125 3.00 21.69 -9.23
N HIS A 126 3.23 20.84 -8.22
CA HIS A 126 3.07 21.15 -6.80
C HIS A 126 4.38 20.95 -6.02
N PRO A 127 5.42 21.76 -6.28
CA PRO A 127 6.74 21.58 -5.65
C PRO A 127 6.71 21.76 -4.12
N SER A 128 5.73 22.47 -3.58
CA SER A 128 5.53 22.63 -2.13
C SER A 128 5.16 21.33 -1.42
N ALA A 129 4.61 20.34 -2.13
CA ALA A 129 4.31 19.03 -1.58
C ALA A 129 5.52 18.09 -1.57
N LYS A 130 6.68 18.51 -2.10
CA LYS A 130 7.87 17.66 -2.17
C LYS A 130 8.39 17.37 -0.77
N ILE A 131 8.50 16.08 -0.46
CA ILE A 131 9.00 15.58 0.82
C ILE A 131 10.52 15.63 0.85
N THR A 132 11.08 16.17 1.93
CA THR A 132 12.52 16.24 2.17
C THR A 132 13.01 15.07 3.04
N GLN A 133 14.33 14.81 3.06
CA GLN A 133 14.91 13.81 3.97
C GLN A 133 14.66 14.13 5.45
N LYS A 134 14.58 15.44 5.78
CA LYS A 134 14.24 15.88 7.14
C LYS A 134 12.81 15.51 7.51
N ASP A 135 11.87 15.66 6.58
CA ASP A 135 10.47 15.27 6.81
C ASP A 135 10.35 13.75 7.03
N ILE A 136 11.08 12.96 6.23
CA ILE A 136 11.15 11.50 6.41
C ILE A 136 11.70 11.14 7.79
N GLU A 137 12.74 11.84 8.27
CA GLU A 137 13.29 11.63 9.62
C GLU A 137 12.25 11.89 10.71
N VAL A 138 11.55 13.02 10.65
CA VAL A 138 10.51 13.39 11.64
C VAL A 138 9.41 12.33 11.67
N ILE A 139 8.90 11.92 10.51
CA ILE A 139 7.89 10.86 10.42
C ILE A 139 8.45 9.52 10.92
N ARG A 140 9.72 9.21 10.66
CA ARG A 140 10.37 7.98 11.15
C ARG A 140 10.45 7.93 12.66
N ILE A 141 10.95 8.99 13.29
CA ILE A 141 11.07 9.08 14.75
C ILE A 141 9.70 8.88 15.41
N TYR A 142 8.68 9.57 14.91
CA TYR A 142 7.32 9.41 15.42
C TYR A 142 6.77 8.00 15.18
N THR A 143 6.95 7.43 13.99
CA THR A 143 6.47 6.07 13.67
C THR A 143 7.10 5.03 14.60
N LEU A 144 8.41 5.15 14.86
CA LEU A 144 9.12 4.26 15.76
C LEU A 144 8.69 4.45 17.23
N SER A 145 8.37 5.66 17.67
CA SER A 145 7.90 5.90 19.04
C SER A 145 6.53 5.26 19.33
N LEU A 146 5.70 5.04 18.30
CA LEU A 146 4.45 4.28 18.45
C LEU A 146 4.69 2.80 18.79
N SER A 147 5.80 2.23 18.32
CA SER A 147 6.12 0.81 18.57
C SER A 147 6.60 0.54 20.00
N SER A 148 7.24 1.52 20.65
CA SER A 148 7.68 1.39 22.05
C SER A 148 6.53 1.52 23.05
N ILE A 149 5.44 2.19 22.68
CA ILE A 149 4.24 2.35 23.51
C ILE A 149 3.49 1.01 23.68
N SER A 150 3.56 0.10 22.69
CA SER A 150 2.96 -1.23 22.81
C SER A 150 3.76 -2.21 23.70
N SER A 151 5.02 -1.87 24.03
CA SER A 151 5.92 -2.78 24.76
C SER A 151 5.91 -2.58 26.29
N ASN A 152 5.14 -1.61 26.80
CA ASN A 152 5.19 -1.22 28.22
C ASN A 152 3.95 -1.61 29.04
N LYS A 153 3.26 -2.69 28.65
CA LYS A 153 2.23 -3.32 29.49
C LYS A 153 2.77 -4.64 30.06
N LYS A 154 3.50 -4.52 31.18
CA LYS A 154 3.83 -5.55 32.19
C LYS A 154 3.89 -7.00 31.69
N VAL A 155 5.09 -7.51 31.40
CA VAL A 155 5.42 -8.93 31.58
C VAL A 155 6.81 -9.00 32.20
N GLU A 156 6.85 -9.17 33.51
CA GLU A 156 8.05 -9.58 34.22
C GLU A 156 7.70 -10.82 35.04
N LYS A 157 8.55 -11.85 34.90
CA LYS A 157 8.58 -13.17 35.55
C LYS A 157 7.55 -14.21 35.11
N GLU A 158 7.97 -15.06 34.18
CA GLU A 158 8.52 -16.40 34.50
C GLU A 158 9.11 -17.03 33.23
N ILE A 159 10.44 -16.99 33.10
CA ILE A 159 11.20 -17.84 32.17
C ILE A 159 11.78 -18.95 33.02
N SER A 160 11.14 -20.12 33.01
CA SER A 160 11.79 -21.43 33.05
C SER A 160 10.73 -22.51 33.26
N LYS A 161 10.24 -23.08 32.15
CA LYS A 161 9.99 -24.53 32.02
C LYS A 161 9.56 -24.84 30.59
N SER A 162 10.39 -25.68 29.95
CA SER A 162 10.06 -26.65 28.91
C SER A 162 9.01 -26.23 27.88
N VAL A 163 9.48 -26.00 26.65
CA VAL A 163 8.68 -26.10 25.43
C VAL A 163 8.15 -27.54 25.32
N GLU A 164 7.06 -27.82 26.01
CA GLU A 164 6.13 -28.85 25.63
C GLU A 164 5.14 -28.20 24.65
N THR A 165 5.28 -28.57 23.39
CA THR A 165 4.27 -28.37 22.34
C THR A 165 2.94 -28.99 22.79
N LYS A 166 2.13 -28.21 23.50
CA LYS A 166 0.68 -28.47 23.56
C LYS A 166 0.12 -28.20 22.17
N LYS A 167 -0.12 -29.27 21.41
CA LYS A 167 -1.07 -29.27 20.30
C LYS A 167 -2.45 -28.91 20.85
N SER A 168 -2.74 -27.61 20.87
CA SER A 168 -4.12 -27.13 20.78
C SER A 168 -4.60 -27.45 19.37
N ASN A 169 -5.60 -28.32 19.25
CA ASN A 169 -6.19 -28.71 17.97
C ASN A 169 -7.07 -27.62 17.34
N ASP A 170 -7.11 -26.41 17.91
CA ASP A 170 -7.91 -25.30 17.37
C ASP A 170 -7.00 -24.22 16.78
N THR A 171 -6.72 -24.37 15.49
CA THR A 171 -6.02 -23.38 14.68
C THR A 171 -6.91 -22.14 14.47
N PRO A 172 -6.42 -20.92 14.75
CA PRO A 172 -7.22 -19.70 14.64
C PRO A 172 -7.80 -19.47 13.24
N ILE A 173 -8.98 -18.86 13.19
CA ILE A 173 -9.71 -18.52 11.97
C ILE A 173 -9.91 -17.01 11.93
N SER A 174 -9.54 -16.39 10.81
CA SER A 174 -9.78 -14.97 10.55
C SER A 174 -11.28 -14.70 10.31
N PRO A 175 -11.80 -13.50 10.61
CA PRO A 175 -13.23 -13.18 10.41
C PRO A 175 -13.80 -13.42 9.01
N ASN A 176 -12.96 -13.55 7.98
CA ASN A 176 -13.38 -13.89 6.61
C ASN A 176 -13.26 -15.40 6.29
N GLY A 177 -13.04 -16.24 7.30
CA GLY A 177 -12.98 -17.69 7.21
C GLY A 177 -11.65 -18.28 6.74
N ILE A 178 -10.58 -17.47 6.60
CA ILE A 178 -9.25 -18.02 6.33
C ILE A 178 -8.68 -18.61 7.61
N LYS A 179 -8.28 -19.88 7.55
CA LYS A 179 -7.74 -20.64 8.67
C LYS A 179 -6.21 -20.54 8.67
N TYR A 180 -5.61 -20.35 9.84
CA TYR A 180 -4.16 -20.46 9.99
C TYR A 180 -3.70 -21.90 9.72
N THR A 181 -2.59 -22.05 9.02
CA THR A 181 -1.91 -23.34 8.83
C THR A 181 -0.40 -23.14 8.91
N ASP A 182 0.32 -24.12 9.44
CA ASP A 182 1.78 -24.13 9.46
C ASP A 182 2.40 -24.73 8.18
N GLU A 183 1.59 -25.29 7.29
CA GLU A 183 2.05 -25.96 6.07
C GLU A 183 2.88 -25.04 5.16
N TYR A 184 2.60 -23.73 5.18
CA TYR A 184 3.35 -22.76 4.38
C TYR A 184 4.85 -22.71 4.71
N LYS A 185 5.24 -23.15 5.92
CA LYS A 185 6.65 -23.23 6.32
C LYS A 185 7.44 -24.22 5.44
N ASN A 186 6.75 -25.15 4.77
CA ASN A 186 7.35 -26.11 3.84
C ASN A 186 7.16 -25.71 2.36
N TRP A 187 6.50 -24.58 2.08
CA TRP A 187 6.29 -24.11 0.71
C TRP A 187 7.53 -23.39 0.16
N LYS A 188 7.55 -23.16 -1.15
CA LYS A 188 8.68 -22.49 -1.81
C LYS A 188 8.74 -21.02 -1.38
N VAL A 189 9.92 -20.57 -0.97
CA VAL A 189 10.20 -19.14 -0.77
C VAL A 189 10.24 -18.47 -2.14
N ILE A 190 9.34 -17.51 -2.36
CA ILE A 190 9.25 -16.75 -3.62
C ILE A 190 9.91 -15.37 -3.52
N SER A 191 10.05 -14.83 -2.31
CA SER A 191 10.73 -13.55 -2.06
C SER A 191 11.15 -13.39 -0.60
N MET A 192 12.20 -12.61 -0.35
CA MET A 192 12.67 -12.25 0.98
C MET A 192 13.09 -10.77 1.01
N SER A 193 12.76 -10.08 2.10
CA SER A 193 13.16 -8.69 2.32
C SER A 193 13.48 -8.42 3.78
N THR A 194 14.33 -7.44 4.02
CA THR A 194 14.57 -6.83 5.33
C THR A 194 14.11 -5.38 5.30
N LEU A 195 13.36 -4.93 6.30
CA LEU A 195 12.94 -3.53 6.39
C LEU A 195 13.68 -2.80 7.54
N PHE A 196 13.63 -1.47 7.52
CA PHE A 196 14.28 -0.60 8.51
C PHE A 196 13.68 -0.70 9.92
N ASP A 197 12.52 -1.35 10.06
CA ASP A 197 11.94 -1.72 11.35
C ASP A 197 12.68 -2.90 12.00
N HIS A 198 13.84 -3.29 11.44
CA HIS A 198 14.63 -4.45 11.83
C HIS A 198 13.80 -5.74 11.78
N SER A 199 12.93 -5.87 10.76
CA SER A 199 12.21 -7.11 10.50
C SER A 199 12.82 -7.89 9.32
N ILE A 200 12.72 -9.22 9.39
CA ILE A 200 12.91 -10.14 8.26
C ILE A 200 11.54 -10.58 7.78
N ARG A 201 11.31 -10.49 6.48
CA ARG A 201 10.03 -10.82 5.85
C ARG A 201 10.28 -11.85 4.77
N VAL A 202 9.69 -13.04 4.95
CA VAL A 202 9.81 -14.15 3.99
C VAL A 202 8.44 -14.42 3.41
N ILE A 203 8.36 -14.45 2.09
CA ILE A 203 7.12 -14.70 1.33
C ILE A 203 7.20 -16.11 0.72
N TYR A 204 6.22 -16.93 1.04
CA TYR A 204 6.07 -18.31 0.58
C TYR A 204 4.89 -18.43 -0.38
N GLY A 205 5.01 -19.23 -1.42
CA GLY A 205 3.92 -19.53 -2.35
C GLY A 205 3.66 -21.04 -2.43
N ASN A 206 2.39 -21.44 -2.44
CA ASN A 206 2.02 -22.83 -2.73
C ASN A 206 2.33 -23.20 -4.19
N ASP A 207 2.22 -24.49 -4.53
CA ASP A 207 2.58 -24.98 -5.88
C ASP A 207 1.80 -24.28 -6.99
N ILE A 208 0.54 -23.90 -6.76
CA ILE A 208 -0.28 -23.17 -7.73
C ILE A 208 0.32 -21.78 -7.97
N ALA A 209 0.58 -21.03 -6.90
CA ALA A 209 1.19 -19.70 -7.00
C ALA A 209 2.59 -19.76 -7.61
N VAL A 210 3.40 -20.75 -7.25
CA VAL A 210 4.75 -20.93 -7.80
C VAL A 210 4.69 -21.21 -9.30
N LYS A 211 3.80 -22.11 -9.75
CA LYS A 211 3.63 -22.40 -11.19
C LYS A 211 3.12 -21.18 -11.96
N ALA A 212 2.19 -20.42 -11.38
CA ALA A 212 1.72 -19.16 -11.95
C ALA A 212 2.89 -18.18 -12.17
N ILE A 213 3.77 -18.02 -11.17
CA ILE A 213 4.98 -17.19 -11.27
C ILE A 213 5.92 -17.69 -12.36
N GLU A 214 6.24 -18.98 -12.38
CA GLU A 214 7.19 -19.58 -13.34
C GLU A 214 6.72 -19.43 -14.80
N ASN A 215 5.41 -19.48 -15.01
CA ASN A 215 4.75 -19.37 -16.31
C ASN A 215 4.29 -17.95 -16.66
N GLU A 216 4.46 -16.97 -15.75
CA GLU A 216 3.90 -15.62 -15.88
C GLU A 216 2.37 -15.60 -16.07
N ASP A 217 1.68 -16.60 -15.53
CA ASP A 217 0.22 -16.79 -15.61
C ASP A 217 -0.47 -16.30 -14.33
N PHE A 218 -0.39 -14.99 -14.09
CA PHE A 218 -0.95 -14.37 -12.87
C PHE A 218 -1.80 -13.12 -13.15
N HIS A 219 -2.36 -13.02 -14.36
CA HIS A 219 -3.29 -11.97 -14.79
C HIS A 219 -4.59 -12.54 -15.38
N PRO A 220 -5.50 -13.07 -14.54
CA PRO A 220 -5.48 -13.08 -13.07
C PRO A 220 -4.76 -14.31 -12.49
N TRP A 221 -4.40 -14.24 -11.21
CA TRP A 221 -3.92 -15.41 -10.47
C TRP A 221 -4.94 -16.56 -10.49
N PRO A 222 -4.50 -17.82 -10.64
CA PRO A 222 -5.38 -18.98 -10.57
C PRO A 222 -6.03 -19.13 -9.19
N ASP A 223 -7.31 -19.50 -9.16
CA ASP A 223 -8.01 -19.85 -7.92
C ASP A 223 -7.29 -21.00 -7.21
N GLY A 224 -7.20 -20.91 -5.88
CA GLY A 224 -6.38 -21.81 -5.05
C GLY A 224 -4.93 -21.37 -4.88
N SER A 225 -4.48 -20.30 -5.55
CA SER A 225 -3.18 -19.68 -5.24
C SER A 225 -3.17 -19.18 -3.79
N VAL A 226 -2.15 -19.57 -3.03
CA VAL A 226 -1.97 -19.09 -1.65
C VAL A 226 -0.54 -18.57 -1.48
N VAL A 227 -0.45 -17.36 -0.93
CA VAL A 227 0.81 -16.71 -0.60
C VAL A 227 0.81 -16.30 0.86
N VAL A 228 1.89 -16.60 1.57
CA VAL A 228 2.04 -16.29 2.99
C VAL A 228 3.29 -15.48 3.21
N LYS A 229 3.13 -14.31 3.83
CA LYS A 229 4.23 -13.46 4.28
C LYS A 229 4.43 -13.63 5.78
N SER A 230 5.52 -14.27 6.18
CA SER A 230 5.94 -14.33 7.58
C SER A 230 6.86 -13.16 7.93
N VAL A 231 6.68 -12.59 9.12
CA VAL A 231 7.45 -11.45 9.63
C VAL A 231 8.08 -11.83 10.95
N TRP A 232 9.38 -11.61 11.07
CA TRP A 232 10.22 -11.93 12.23
C TRP A 232 11.04 -10.70 12.63
N LYS A 233 11.36 -10.56 13.91
CA LYS A 233 12.38 -9.60 14.35
C LYS A 233 13.76 -10.05 13.86
N GLN A 234 14.64 -9.10 13.57
CA GLN A 234 16.05 -9.37 13.32
C GLN A 234 16.76 -9.57 14.66
N GLU A 235 17.51 -10.65 14.77
CA GLU A 235 18.42 -10.93 15.87
C GLU A 235 19.85 -10.83 15.35
N LYS A 236 20.65 -9.93 15.93
CA LYS A 236 22.06 -9.75 15.57
C LYS A 236 22.94 -10.53 16.54
N LEU A 237 23.71 -11.47 16.02
CA LEU A 237 24.66 -12.26 16.77
C LEU A 237 25.96 -11.48 17.03
N ALA A 238 26.78 -11.98 17.97
CA ALA A 238 28.01 -11.34 18.41
C ALA A 238 29.07 -11.19 17.30
N ASP A 239 29.03 -12.06 16.29
CA ASP A 239 29.87 -12.02 15.09
C ASP A 239 29.35 -11.06 14.00
N GLY A 240 28.20 -10.43 14.23
CA GLY A 240 27.56 -9.51 13.29
C GLY A 240 26.56 -10.18 12.33
N GLU A 241 26.36 -11.49 12.40
CA GLU A 241 25.34 -12.20 11.61
C GLU A 241 23.93 -11.76 12.03
N ILE A 242 23.02 -11.61 11.06
CA ILE A 242 21.61 -11.31 11.30
C ILE A 242 20.77 -12.55 10.99
N ARG A 243 19.96 -12.98 11.97
CA ARG A 243 19.03 -14.11 11.84
C ARG A 243 17.60 -13.71 12.16
N ALA A 244 16.66 -14.57 11.77
CA ALA A 244 15.28 -14.45 12.20
C ALA A 244 15.19 -14.81 13.69
N GLY A 245 14.75 -13.84 14.49
CA GLY A 245 14.51 -13.99 15.92
C GLY A 245 13.03 -14.25 16.22
N GLU A 246 12.43 -13.43 17.07
CA GLU A 246 11.03 -13.58 17.50
C GLU A 246 10.03 -13.46 16.34
N PHE A 247 9.04 -14.37 16.31
CA PHE A 247 7.92 -14.30 15.37
C PHE A 247 7.03 -13.10 15.66
N VAL A 248 6.67 -12.33 14.62
CA VAL A 248 5.80 -11.16 14.75
C VAL A 248 4.40 -11.45 14.22
N ASN A 249 4.29 -11.92 12.97
CA ASN A 249 3.01 -12.27 12.35
C ASN A 249 3.17 -13.08 11.06
N ALA A 250 2.09 -13.73 10.64
CA ALA A 250 1.93 -14.34 9.32
C ALA A 250 0.72 -13.72 8.62
N GLN A 251 0.90 -13.31 7.36
CA GLN A 251 -0.11 -12.66 6.53
C GLN A 251 -0.41 -13.55 5.33
N PHE A 252 -1.66 -13.97 5.18
CA PHE A 252 -2.15 -14.86 4.14
C PHE A 252 -2.88 -14.06 3.07
N MET A 253 -2.63 -14.42 1.82
CA MET A 253 -3.43 -14.07 0.66
C MET A 253 -3.91 -15.37 0.00
N VAL A 254 -5.23 -15.55 -0.11
CA VAL A 254 -5.87 -16.74 -0.70
C VAL A 254 -6.70 -16.32 -1.90
N LYS A 255 -6.42 -16.88 -3.07
CA LYS A 255 -7.18 -16.58 -4.30
C LYS A 255 -8.42 -17.48 -4.38
N ASP A 256 -9.59 -16.86 -4.37
CA ASP A 256 -10.89 -17.47 -4.67
C ASP A 256 -11.81 -16.40 -5.25
N SER A 257 -11.90 -16.40 -6.58
CA SER A 257 -12.65 -15.41 -7.36
C SER A 257 -14.15 -15.38 -7.03
N LYS A 258 -14.71 -16.50 -6.57
CA LYS A 258 -16.14 -16.63 -6.24
C LYS A 258 -16.44 -16.17 -4.82
N LYS A 259 -15.52 -16.43 -3.89
CA LYS A 259 -15.70 -16.10 -2.47
C LYS A 259 -15.35 -14.65 -2.14
N TYR A 260 -14.31 -14.10 -2.75
CA TYR A 260 -13.73 -12.80 -2.39
C TYR A 260 -13.99 -11.73 -3.47
N THR A 261 -15.24 -11.57 -3.89
CA THR A 261 -15.65 -10.71 -5.01
C THR A 261 -15.30 -9.23 -4.80
N ASP A 262 -15.36 -8.76 -3.56
CA ASP A 262 -15.15 -7.33 -3.23
C ASP A 262 -13.68 -6.94 -3.12
N THR A 263 -12.78 -7.93 -3.21
CA THR A 263 -11.35 -7.79 -2.97
C THR A 263 -10.51 -8.37 -4.11
N GLU A 264 -10.97 -8.20 -5.36
CA GLU A 264 -10.30 -8.70 -6.57
C GLU A 264 -10.10 -10.23 -6.57
N GLY A 265 -10.98 -10.98 -5.89
CA GLY A 265 -10.86 -12.42 -5.69
C GLY A 265 -9.82 -12.83 -4.65
N TRP A 266 -9.27 -11.90 -3.87
CA TRP A 266 -8.27 -12.18 -2.83
C TRP A 266 -8.86 -12.11 -1.42
N GLY A 267 -8.76 -13.19 -0.67
CA GLY A 267 -8.96 -13.20 0.77
C GLY A 267 -7.67 -12.83 1.48
N PHE A 268 -7.76 -11.95 2.48
CA PHE A 268 -6.61 -11.50 3.28
C PHE A 268 -6.78 -11.95 4.74
N ALA A 269 -5.73 -12.46 5.37
CA ALA A 269 -5.73 -12.70 6.81
C ALA A 269 -4.37 -12.36 7.41
N LYS A 270 -4.35 -11.91 8.67
CA LYS A 270 -3.13 -11.67 9.43
C LYS A 270 -3.29 -12.24 10.82
N PHE A 271 -2.35 -13.09 11.22
CA PHE A 271 -2.27 -13.70 12.53
C PHE A 271 -1.01 -13.19 13.22
N SER A 272 -1.14 -12.54 14.38
CA SER A 272 -0.04 -11.85 15.06
C SER A 272 0.29 -12.51 16.40
N GLY A 273 1.57 -12.45 16.79
CA GLY A 273 2.03 -12.97 18.07
C GLY A 273 2.05 -14.50 18.15
N ASN A 274 2.51 -15.00 19.30
CA ASN A 274 2.61 -16.44 19.58
C ASN A 274 1.25 -17.12 19.74
N ASP A 275 0.21 -16.36 20.10
CA ASP A 275 -1.18 -16.80 20.19
C ASP A 275 -1.91 -16.77 18.84
N LEU A 276 -1.25 -16.28 17.77
CA LEU A 276 -1.77 -16.23 16.41
C LEU A 276 -3.11 -15.48 16.33
N HIS A 277 -3.21 -14.35 17.04
CA HIS A 277 -4.44 -13.56 17.09
C HIS A 277 -4.82 -13.03 15.70
N PRO A 278 -6.04 -13.32 15.19
CA PRO A 278 -6.47 -12.84 13.88
C PRO A 278 -6.77 -11.33 13.90
N THR A 279 -6.42 -10.64 12.83
CA THR A 279 -6.73 -9.22 12.63
C THR A 279 -8.18 -9.04 12.18
N GLY A 280 -8.81 -7.96 12.64
CA GLY A 280 -10.16 -7.55 12.25
C GLY A 280 -11.24 -8.11 13.18
N LYS A 281 -12.38 -7.41 13.25
CA LYS A 281 -13.58 -7.87 13.99
C LYS A 281 -14.59 -8.56 13.10
N THR A 282 -14.65 -8.16 11.82
CA THR A 282 -15.61 -8.58 10.80
C THR A 282 -14.87 -8.83 9.50
N ALA A 283 -15.43 -9.61 8.57
CA ALA A 283 -14.80 -9.90 7.27
C ALA A 283 -14.46 -8.64 6.43
N SER A 284 -15.12 -7.50 6.71
CA SER A 284 -14.90 -6.23 6.00
C SER A 284 -13.51 -5.63 6.20
N PHE A 285 -12.74 -6.05 7.22
CA PHE A 285 -11.38 -5.56 7.45
C PHE A 285 -10.48 -5.69 6.22
N ALA A 286 -10.68 -6.76 5.42
CA ALA A 286 -9.89 -6.99 4.21
C ALA A 286 -10.14 -5.90 3.15
N LYS A 287 -11.40 -5.44 3.04
CA LYS A 287 -11.79 -4.32 2.18
C LYS A 287 -11.26 -2.99 2.70
N GLU A 288 -11.35 -2.79 4.02
CA GLU A 288 -11.02 -1.53 4.69
C GLU A 288 -9.51 -1.29 4.83
N SER A 289 -8.70 -2.36 4.96
CA SER A 289 -7.30 -2.25 5.36
C SER A 289 -6.29 -2.93 4.43
N CYS A 290 -6.71 -3.86 3.57
CA CYS A 290 -5.77 -4.67 2.78
C CYS A 290 -5.86 -4.36 1.29
N ILE A 291 -7.02 -4.60 0.66
CA ILE A 291 -7.10 -4.60 -0.81
C ILE A 291 -6.76 -3.25 -1.43
N ALA A 292 -7.11 -2.13 -0.79
CA ALA A 292 -6.91 -0.81 -1.38
C ALA A 292 -5.42 -0.56 -1.73
N CYS A 293 -4.50 -0.93 -0.82
CA CYS A 293 -3.06 -0.81 -1.06
C CYS A 293 -2.57 -1.79 -2.14
N HIS A 294 -3.02 -3.05 -2.07
CA HIS A 294 -2.64 -4.09 -3.02
C HIS A 294 -3.12 -3.78 -4.45
N ARG A 295 -4.35 -3.30 -4.60
CA ARG A 295 -4.92 -2.89 -5.88
C ARG A 295 -4.11 -1.74 -6.48
N GLN A 296 -3.72 -0.75 -5.68
CA GLN A 296 -3.06 0.45 -6.21
C GLN A 296 -1.59 0.24 -6.53
N LEU A 297 -0.87 -0.50 -5.68
CA LEU A 297 0.58 -0.60 -5.77
C LEU A 297 1.05 -1.90 -6.42
N ALA A 298 0.17 -2.90 -6.57
CA ALA A 298 0.46 -4.20 -7.18
C ALA A 298 -0.55 -4.59 -8.26
N GLU A 299 -1.24 -3.63 -8.88
CA GLU A 299 -2.18 -3.89 -10.00
C GLU A 299 -1.53 -4.72 -11.11
N LYS A 300 -0.31 -4.32 -11.50
CA LYS A 300 0.49 -4.93 -12.57
C LYS A 300 0.91 -6.37 -12.31
N THR A 301 0.71 -6.88 -11.11
CA THR A 301 1.06 -8.24 -10.70
C THR A 301 -0.16 -8.96 -10.10
N GLY A 302 -1.37 -8.49 -10.40
CA GLY A 302 -2.61 -9.12 -9.92
C GLY A 302 -2.79 -9.01 -8.41
N CYS A 303 -2.41 -7.87 -7.82
CA CYS A 303 -2.48 -7.54 -6.39
C CYS A 303 -1.43 -8.21 -5.48
N LEU A 304 -0.43 -8.91 -6.01
CA LEU A 304 0.67 -9.47 -5.21
C LEU A 304 1.95 -8.63 -5.31
N PHE A 305 2.52 -8.23 -4.18
CA PHE A 305 3.82 -7.54 -4.13
C PHE A 305 4.98 -8.51 -4.30
N ASP A 306 6.13 -7.98 -4.72
CA ASP A 306 7.42 -8.68 -4.72
C ASP A 306 7.39 -10.02 -5.48
N VAL A 307 6.56 -10.11 -6.54
CA VAL A 307 6.56 -11.25 -7.45
C VAL A 307 7.93 -11.32 -8.13
N PRO A 308 8.68 -12.42 -7.96
CA PRO A 308 10.01 -12.52 -8.55
C PRO A 308 9.88 -12.43 -10.07
N MET A 309 10.58 -11.46 -10.67
CA MET A 309 10.62 -11.35 -12.11
C MET A 309 11.36 -12.56 -12.67
N LYS A 310 10.85 -13.13 -13.76
CA LYS A 310 11.62 -14.09 -14.54
C LYS A 310 12.88 -13.36 -15.02
N LEU A 311 14.04 -13.76 -14.53
CA LEU A 311 15.27 -13.52 -15.26
C LEU A 311 15.05 -14.25 -16.58
N ASN A 312 14.89 -13.51 -17.69
CA ASN A 312 14.75 -14.14 -19.00
C ASN A 312 16.11 -14.75 -19.36
N THR A 313 16.38 -15.93 -18.80
CA THR A 313 17.67 -16.59 -18.88
C THR A 313 18.01 -16.90 -20.32
N GLU A 314 17.04 -17.21 -21.18
CA GLU A 314 17.29 -17.37 -22.62
C GLU A 314 17.75 -16.08 -23.31
N LYS A 315 17.11 -14.94 -23.01
CA LYS A 315 17.51 -13.64 -23.56
C LYS A 315 18.87 -13.20 -23.00
N LEU A 316 19.12 -13.43 -21.71
CA LEU A 316 20.42 -13.16 -21.06
C LEU A 316 21.52 -14.04 -21.66
N LEU A 317 21.28 -15.35 -21.81
CA LEU A 317 22.21 -16.30 -22.40
C LEU A 317 22.50 -15.97 -23.88
N LYS A 318 21.49 -15.60 -24.67
CA LYS A 318 21.68 -15.13 -26.05
C LYS A 318 22.48 -13.83 -26.16
N THR A 319 22.42 -12.99 -25.14
CA THR A 319 23.16 -11.70 -25.10
C THR A 319 24.60 -11.90 -24.61
N LEU A 320 24.84 -12.86 -23.71
CA LEU A 320 26.18 -13.23 -23.21
C LEU A 320 26.98 -14.09 -24.20
N GLN A 321 26.32 -14.67 -25.21
CA GLN A 321 26.94 -15.44 -26.29
C GLN A 321 27.26 -14.60 -27.55
N LYS A 322 27.04 -13.28 -27.51
CA LYS A 322 27.44 -12.31 -28.54
C LYS A 322 28.57 -11.45 -28.03
#